data_AF-A0A968JPL5-F1
#
_entry.id   AF-A0A968JPL5-F1
#
_cell.length_a   1.000
_cell.length_b   1.000
_cell.length_c   1.000
_cell.angle_alpha   90.00
_cell.angle_beta   90.00
_cell.angle_gamma   90.00
#
_symmetry.space_group_name_H-M   'P 1'
#
loop_
_entity.id
_entity.type
_entity.pdbx_description
1 polymer ?
#
loop_
_entity_poly.entity_id
_entity_poly.type
_entity_poly.pdbx_seq_one_letter_code
_entity_poly.pdbx_strand_id
1 'polypeptide(L)'
;MINKGSFTEKLFFINRGFAILKFKVDSKEWVRHIAQPGEFITAVDSFENNVKSEETILALGDFDIYYIHRDDLNLLRNKYQEIDKIYNTFITKALIDCQHRIMDLLCLNAEKYYEKLLKEKNTIMVSIPQYELASYLGIKPQSLSRIRSLGRDISSHL
;
A
#
# COMPACT_ATOMS: atom_id res chain seq x y z
N MET A 1 6.42 11.58 1.73
CA MET A 1 7.51 10.74 2.28
C MET A 1 8.57 10.47 1.21
N ILE A 2 8.16 10.01 0.03
CA ILE A 2 9.02 9.84 -1.15
C ILE A 2 8.28 10.43 -2.34
N ASN A 3 8.99 11.15 -3.21
CA ASN A 3 8.45 11.67 -4.48
C ASN A 3 9.04 10.90 -5.67
N LYS A 4 8.29 10.76 -6.76
CA LYS A 4 8.83 10.22 -8.02
C LYS A 4 10.11 10.97 -8.42
N GLY A 5 11.11 10.21 -8.89
CA GLY A 5 12.41 10.73 -9.31
C GLY A 5 13.39 10.99 -8.17
N SER A 6 12.98 10.83 -6.90
CA SER A 6 13.89 10.88 -5.76
C SER A 6 14.50 9.50 -5.49
N PHE A 7 15.68 9.48 -4.89
CA PHE A 7 16.23 8.28 -4.27
C PHE A 7 15.56 8.09 -2.91
N THR A 8 15.32 6.84 -2.51
CA THR A 8 14.97 6.53 -1.13
C THR A 8 16.03 5.65 -0.50
N GLU A 9 16.52 6.08 0.65
CA GLU A 9 17.43 5.32 1.49
C GLU A 9 16.77 5.02 2.83
N LYS A 10 15.45 5.19 2.92
CA LYS A 10 14.68 5.07 4.16
C LYS A 10 13.67 3.94 4.05
N LEU A 11 13.65 3.08 5.07
CA LEU A 11 12.55 2.17 5.34
C LEU A 11 11.68 2.79 6.43
N PHE A 12 10.40 2.97 6.16
CA PHE A 12 9.47 3.59 7.10
C PHE A 12 8.66 2.53 7.81
N PHE A 13 8.36 2.73 9.10
CA PHE A 13 7.41 1.94 9.87
C PHE A 13 6.24 2.83 10.27
N ILE A 14 5.02 2.37 10.01
CA ILE A 14 3.80 3.14 10.27
C ILE A 14 3.35 2.93 11.72
N ASN A 15 3.48 3.96 12.55
CA ASN A 15 2.97 3.94 13.93
C ASN A 15 1.48 4.30 13.97
N ARG A 16 1.07 5.32 13.20
CA ARG A 16 -0.34 5.75 13.10
C ARG A 16 -0.66 6.31 11.72
N GLY A 17 -1.90 6.09 11.27
CA GLY A 17 -2.45 6.56 10.00
C GLY A 17 -2.17 5.59 8.85
N PHE A 18 -2.47 6.00 7.62
CA PHE A 18 -2.31 5.16 6.42
C PHE A 18 -1.38 5.83 5.42
N ALA A 19 -0.65 5.02 4.64
CA ALA A 19 0.12 5.52 3.51
C ALA A 19 -0.26 4.77 2.25
N ILE A 20 -0.23 5.49 1.12
CA ILE A 20 -0.36 4.89 -0.20
C ILE A 20 0.95 5.00 -0.93
N LEU A 21 1.23 3.96 -1.69
CA LEU A 21 2.32 3.93 -2.64
C LEU A 21 1.72 3.87 -4.03
N LYS A 22 2.03 4.88 -4.84
CA LYS A 22 1.48 5.06 -6.17
C LYS A 22 2.55 5.33 -7.21
N PHE A 23 2.24 5.03 -8.46
CA PHE A 23 3.08 5.33 -9.61
C PHE A 23 2.22 5.96 -10.71
N LYS A 24 2.87 6.59 -11.69
CA LYS A 24 2.19 7.28 -12.78
C LYS A 24 2.52 6.58 -14.10
N VAL A 25 1.48 6.26 -14.85
CA VAL A 25 1.57 5.79 -16.24
C VAL A 25 0.81 6.81 -17.08
N ASP A 26 1.51 7.41 -18.05
CA ASP A 26 1.04 8.57 -18.81
C ASP A 26 0.57 9.71 -17.90
N SER A 27 -0.72 10.06 -17.96
CA SER A 27 -1.35 11.07 -17.12
C SER A 27 -2.14 10.50 -15.95
N LYS A 28 -2.15 9.17 -15.76
CA LYS A 28 -2.97 8.50 -14.75
C LYS A 28 -2.12 7.97 -13.59
N GLU A 29 -2.57 8.23 -12.38
CA GLU A 29 -1.97 7.68 -11.16
C GLU A 29 -2.62 6.35 -10.77
N TRP A 30 -1.78 5.41 -10.36
CA TRP A 30 -2.15 4.06 -9.98
C TRP A 30 -1.66 3.77 -8.57
N VAL A 31 -2.58 3.41 -7.67
CA VAL A 31 -2.22 2.96 -6.33
C VAL A 31 -1.79 1.50 -6.39
N ARG A 32 -0.51 1.25 -6.10
CA ARG A 32 0.05 -0.10 -6.04
C ARG A 32 -0.24 -0.76 -4.70
N HIS A 33 -0.07 -0.02 -3.61
CA HIS A 33 -0.15 -0.55 -2.25
C HIS A 33 -0.72 0.47 -1.28
N ILE A 34 -1.41 -0.03 -0.26
CA ILE A 34 -1.94 0.74 0.86
C ILE A 34 -1.37 0.09 2.13
N ALA A 35 -0.58 0.84 2.87
CA ALA A 35 0.03 0.41 4.12
C ALA A 35 -0.71 0.99 5.32
N GLN A 36 -0.77 0.21 6.40
CA GLN A 36 -1.50 0.49 7.63
C GLN A 36 -0.59 0.47 8.86
N PRO A 37 -1.06 0.91 10.05
CA PRO A 37 -0.27 0.84 11.27
C PRO A 37 0.26 -0.57 11.54
N GLY A 38 1.52 -0.66 11.96
CA GLY A 38 2.24 -1.92 12.18
C GLY A 38 2.97 -2.46 10.94
N GLU A 39 2.83 -1.82 9.78
CA GLU A 39 3.51 -2.24 8.56
C GLU A 39 4.71 -1.35 8.23
N PHE A 40 5.69 -1.96 7.56
CA PHE A 40 6.77 -1.22 6.92
C PHE A 40 6.38 -0.84 5.49
N ILE A 41 6.91 0.30 5.02
CA ILE A 41 6.70 0.78 3.66
C ILE A 41 7.97 1.47 3.13
N THR A 42 8.32 1.18 1.88
CA THR A 42 9.34 1.92 1.12
C THR A 42 9.13 1.70 -0.38
N ALA A 43 9.81 2.49 -1.22
CA ALA A 43 9.91 2.19 -2.63
C ALA A 43 11.07 1.20 -2.83
N VAL A 44 10.75 -0.10 -2.77
CA VAL A 44 11.70 -1.21 -2.60
C VAL A 44 12.83 -1.18 -3.62
N ASP A 45 12.53 -0.96 -4.90
CA ASP A 45 13.56 -0.93 -5.96
C ASP A 45 14.58 0.20 -5.73
N SER A 46 14.09 1.40 -5.42
CA SER A 46 14.95 2.54 -5.11
C SER A 46 15.75 2.33 -3.82
N PHE A 47 15.13 1.72 -2.81
CA PHE A 47 15.77 1.38 -1.53
C PHE A 47 16.89 0.36 -1.71
N GLU A 48 16.63 -0.76 -2.37
CA GLU A 48 17.61 -1.85 -2.54
C GLU A 48 18.69 -1.52 -3.57
N ASN A 49 18.30 -1.00 -4.73
CA ASN A 49 19.19 -0.89 -5.89
C ASN A 49 19.81 0.50 -6.06
N ASN A 50 19.51 1.43 -5.15
CA ASN A 50 20.01 2.81 -5.21
C ASN A 50 19.68 3.51 -6.54
N VAL A 51 18.48 3.25 -7.06
CA VAL A 51 17.95 3.88 -8.29
C VAL A 51 16.93 4.95 -7.94
N LYS A 52 16.59 5.82 -8.90
CA LYS A 52 15.50 6.77 -8.72
C LYS A 52 14.17 6.02 -8.64
N SER A 53 13.31 6.42 -7.70
CA SER A 53 12.01 5.82 -7.54
C SER A 53 11.05 6.24 -8.66
N GLU A 54 10.39 5.27 -9.29
CA GLU A 54 9.22 5.50 -10.14
C GLU A 54 7.93 5.70 -9.33
N GLU A 55 8.02 5.52 -8.01
CA GLU A 55 6.91 5.49 -7.08
C GLU A 55 6.91 6.74 -6.18
N THR A 56 5.75 7.04 -5.62
CA THR A 56 5.53 8.12 -4.66
C THR A 56 4.83 7.53 -3.46
N ILE A 57 5.32 7.86 -2.26
CA ILE A 57 4.67 7.50 -1.00
C ILE A 57 4.02 8.73 -0.38
N LEU A 58 2.70 8.67 -0.26
CA LEU A 58 1.86 9.70 0.34
C LEU A 58 1.23 9.19 1.63
N ALA A 59 1.33 10.00 2.68
CA ALA A 59 0.53 9.83 3.88
C ALA A 59 -0.91 10.27 3.62
N LEU A 60 -1.87 9.59 4.23
CA LEU A 60 -3.28 9.93 4.19
C LEU A 60 -3.74 10.46 5.55
N GLY A 61 -3.92 11.78 5.63
CA GLY A 61 -4.29 12.47 6.86
C GLY A 61 -3.16 12.53 7.88
N ASP A 62 -3.53 12.61 9.16
CA ASP A 62 -2.58 12.64 10.27
C ASP A 62 -1.80 11.33 10.35
N PHE A 63 -0.48 11.46 10.39
CA PHE A 63 0.42 10.35 10.17
C PHE A 63 1.60 10.41 11.13
N ASP A 64 1.96 9.26 11.71
CA ASP A 64 3.09 9.11 12.62
C ASP A 64 3.93 7.91 12.22
N ILE A 65 5.25 8.11 12.11
CA ILE A 65 6.18 7.15 11.53
C ILE A 65 7.53 7.16 12.22
N TYR A 66 8.15 5.99 12.17
CA TYR A 66 9.59 5.85 12.36
C TYR A 66 10.26 5.56 11.02
N TYR A 67 11.54 5.86 10.91
CA TYR A 67 12.33 5.42 9.77
C TYR A 67 13.71 4.95 10.20
N ILE A 68 14.30 4.10 9.38
CA ILE A 68 15.70 3.70 9.48
C ILE A 68 16.39 3.90 8.13
N HIS A 69 17.64 4.35 8.15
CA HIS A 69 18.45 4.44 6.93
C HIS A 69 18.86 3.05 6.46
N ARG A 70 19.02 2.87 5.16
CA ARG A 70 19.47 1.61 4.56
C ARG A 70 20.78 1.13 5.17
N ASP A 71 21.75 2.03 5.31
CA ASP A 71 23.07 1.68 5.81
C ASP A 71 23.01 1.24 7.28
N ASP A 72 22.23 1.96 8.10
CA ASP A 72 21.99 1.58 9.50
C ASP A 72 21.27 0.22 9.59
N LEU A 73 20.27 -0.01 8.75
CA LEU A 73 19.56 -1.28 8.68
C LEU A 73 20.51 -2.41 8.30
N ASN A 74 21.35 -2.21 7.29
CA ASN A 74 22.33 -3.20 6.84
C ASN A 74 23.36 -3.52 7.92
N LEU A 75 23.84 -2.50 8.64
CA LEU A 75 24.72 -2.69 9.80
C LEU A 75 24.03 -3.53 10.89
N LEU A 76 22.78 -3.22 11.21
CA LEU A 76 22.01 -3.97 12.22
C LEU A 76 21.73 -5.41 11.78
N ARG A 77 21.38 -5.63 10.50
CA ARG A 77 21.13 -6.97 9.94
C ARG A 77 22.38 -7.85 9.97
N ASN A 78 23.54 -7.27 9.68
CA ASN A 78 24.83 -7.98 9.74
C ASN A 78 25.24 -8.31 11.18
N LYS A 79 24.84 -7.49 12.15
CA LYS A 79 25.22 -7.64 13.55
C LYS A 79 24.25 -8.50 14.36
N TYR A 80 22.96 -8.46 14.05
CA TYR A 80 21.90 -9.09 14.82
C TYR A 80 20.98 -9.90 13.89
N GLN A 81 21.03 -11.23 14.03
CA GLN A 81 20.27 -12.15 13.18
C GLN A 81 18.75 -11.95 13.32
N GLU A 82 18.28 -11.50 14.48
CA GLU A 82 16.88 -11.19 14.75
C GLU A 82 16.38 -10.05 13.86
N ILE A 83 17.20 -9.03 13.63
CA ILE A 83 16.85 -7.91 12.74
C ILE A 83 16.76 -8.38 11.29
N ASP A 84 17.68 -9.24 10.86
CA ASP A 84 17.60 -9.83 9.52
C ASP A 84 16.36 -10.71 9.34
N LYS A 85 15.98 -11.50 10.37
CA LYS A 85 14.71 -12.26 10.36
C LYS A 85 13.49 -11.36 10.27
N ILE A 86 13.46 -10.24 11.00
CA ILE A 86 12.37 -9.26 10.91
C ILE A 86 12.30 -8.69 9.49
N TYR A 87 13.43 -8.30 8.92
CA TYR A 87 13.50 -7.76 7.56
C TYR A 87 13.03 -8.76 6.50
N ASN A 88 13.51 -10.00 6.56
CA ASN A 88 13.09 -11.07 5.65
C ASN A 88 11.60 -11.37 5.77
N THR A 89 11.06 -11.35 7.00
CA THR A 89 9.62 -11.53 7.24
C THR A 89 8.82 -10.41 6.57
N PHE A 90 9.27 -9.16 6.70
CA PHE A 90 8.66 -8.01 6.04
C PHE A 90 8.66 -8.16 4.50
N ILE A 91 9.81 -8.43 3.89
CA ILE A 91 9.91 -8.55 2.43
C ILE A 91 9.09 -9.73 1.91
N THR A 92 9.11 -10.87 2.62
CA THR A 92 8.30 -12.03 2.26
C THR A 92 6.80 -11.70 2.31
N LYS A 93 6.35 -11.01 3.36
CA LYS A 93 4.96 -10.57 3.46
C LYS A 93 4.58 -9.59 2.34
N ALA A 94 5.44 -8.63 2.01
CA ALA A 94 5.20 -7.70 0.91
C ALA A 94 5.06 -8.42 -0.45
N LEU A 95 5.87 -9.47 -0.69
CA LEU A 95 5.77 -10.30 -1.89
C LEU A 95 4.45 -11.09 -1.95
N ILE A 96 4.06 -11.73 -0.84
CA ILE A 96 2.80 -12.47 -0.74
C ILE A 96 1.61 -11.53 -0.97
N ASP A 97 1.61 -10.35 -0.34
CA ASP A 97 0.53 -9.37 -0.49
C ASP A 97 0.45 -8.85 -1.95
N CYS A 98 1.60 -8.68 -2.61
CA CYS A 98 1.67 -8.34 -4.04
C CYS A 98 1.07 -9.46 -4.91
N GLN A 99 1.42 -10.72 -4.64
CA GLN A 99 0.88 -11.88 -5.36
C GLN A 99 -0.63 -12.01 -5.21
N HIS A 100 -1.15 -11.94 -3.98
CA HIS A 100 -2.59 -11.98 -3.72
C HIS A 100 -3.33 -10.86 -4.45
N ARG A 101 -2.76 -9.66 -4.47
CA ARG A 101 -3.32 -8.53 -5.22
C ARG A 101 -3.38 -8.78 -6.71
N ILE A 102 -2.32 -9.33 -7.31
CA ILE A 102 -2.31 -9.70 -8.73
C ILE A 102 -3.42 -10.72 -9.02
N MET A 103 -3.53 -11.75 -8.19
CA MET A 103 -4.58 -12.77 -8.34
C MET A 103 -5.97 -12.17 -8.24
N ASP A 104 -6.23 -11.31 -7.25
CA ASP A 104 -7.54 -10.67 -7.08
C ASP A 104 -7.92 -9.81 -8.28
N LEU A 105 -6.96 -9.03 -8.82
CA LEU A 105 -7.18 -8.20 -10.00
C LEU A 105 -7.47 -9.02 -11.27
N LEU A 106 -6.94 -10.24 -11.37
CA LEU A 106 -7.15 -11.13 -12.51
C LEU A 106 -8.43 -11.99 -12.38
N CYS A 107 -8.75 -12.43 -11.17
CA CYS A 107 -9.79 -13.43 -10.93
C CYS A 107 -11.13 -12.85 -10.45
N LEU A 108 -11.12 -11.64 -9.86
CA LEU A 108 -12.33 -11.02 -9.33
C LEU A 108 -12.73 -9.83 -10.19
N ASN A 109 -14.06 -9.64 -10.35
CA ASN A 109 -14.56 -8.36 -10.81
C ASN A 109 -14.44 -7.32 -9.67
N ALA A 110 -14.55 -6.05 -10.02
CA ALA A 110 -14.28 -4.97 -9.06
C ALA A 110 -15.23 -4.95 -7.85
N GLU A 111 -16.48 -5.41 -8.02
CA GLU A 111 -17.47 -5.51 -6.93
C GLU A 111 -17.07 -6.60 -5.93
N LYS A 112 -16.80 -7.82 -6.41
CA LYS A 112 -16.33 -8.93 -5.56
C LYS A 112 -15.00 -8.60 -4.90
N TYR A 113 -14.10 -7.92 -5.62
CA TYR A 113 -12.82 -7.50 -5.04
C TYR A 113 -13.03 -6.46 -3.93
N TYR A 114 -13.91 -5.48 -4.13
CA TYR A 114 -14.26 -4.50 -3.11
C TYR A 114 -14.90 -5.16 -1.88
N GLU A 115 -15.83 -6.10 -2.06
CA GLU A 115 -16.44 -6.87 -0.97
C GLU A 115 -15.41 -7.68 -0.17
N LYS A 116 -14.46 -8.34 -0.86
CA LYS A 116 -13.36 -9.06 -0.21
C LYS A 116 -12.54 -8.10 0.67
N LEU A 117 -12.13 -6.96 0.12
CA LEU A 117 -11.36 -5.97 0.85
C LEU A 117 -12.13 -5.34 2.02
N LEU A 118 -13.45 -5.17 1.90
CA LEU A 118 -14.28 -4.73 3.04
C LEU A 118 -14.28 -5.75 4.17
N LYS A 119 -14.35 -7.05 3.86
CA LYS A 119 -14.31 -8.10 4.88
C LYS A 119 -12.94 -8.19 5.57
N GLU A 120 -11.86 -8.06 4.81
CA GLU A 120 -10.50 -8.22 5.31
C GLU A 120 -9.94 -6.95 5.98
N LYS A 121 -10.33 -5.77 5.47
CA LYS A 121 -9.67 -4.49 5.74
C LYS A 121 -10.66 -3.32 5.87
N ASN A 122 -11.82 -3.54 6.49
CA ASN A 122 -12.91 -2.55 6.57
C ASN A 122 -12.44 -1.13 6.97
N THR A 123 -11.66 -1.01 8.05
CA THR A 123 -11.16 0.27 8.58
C THR A 123 -10.37 1.05 7.52
N ILE A 124 -9.53 0.36 6.74
CA ILE A 124 -8.80 0.98 5.63
C ILE A 124 -9.79 1.46 4.58
N MET A 125 -10.68 0.58 4.11
CA MET A 125 -11.55 0.84 2.97
C MET A 125 -12.49 2.05 3.14
N VAL A 126 -12.83 2.38 4.40
CA VAL A 126 -13.64 3.56 4.74
C VAL A 126 -12.78 4.83 4.89
N SER A 127 -11.50 4.69 5.25
CA SER A 127 -10.58 5.81 5.50
C SER A 127 -9.87 6.33 4.25
N ILE A 128 -9.73 5.51 3.20
CA ILE A 128 -9.03 5.90 1.97
C ILE A 128 -9.94 6.78 1.08
N PRO A 129 -9.43 7.90 0.52
CA PRO A 129 -10.17 8.70 -0.45
C PRO A 129 -10.68 7.88 -1.63
N GLN A 130 -11.92 8.14 -2.06
CA GLN A 130 -12.58 7.34 -3.12
C GLN A 130 -11.77 7.25 -4.42
N TYR A 131 -11.07 8.32 -4.79
CA TYR A 131 -10.22 8.34 -5.98
C TYR A 131 -9.08 7.32 -5.88
N GLU A 132 -8.35 7.35 -4.76
CA GLU A 132 -7.22 6.45 -4.50
C GLU A 132 -7.70 5.00 -4.38
N LEU A 133 -8.85 4.78 -3.75
CA LEU A 133 -9.42 3.45 -3.63
C LEU A 133 -9.90 2.89 -4.97
N ALA A 134 -10.54 3.71 -5.82
CA ALA A 134 -10.93 3.29 -7.17
C ALA A 134 -9.71 2.93 -8.01
N SER A 135 -8.63 3.71 -7.88
CA SER A 135 -7.34 3.42 -8.51
C SER A 135 -6.76 2.10 -8.02
N TYR A 136 -6.79 1.84 -6.71
CA TYR A 136 -6.36 0.57 -6.11
C TYR A 136 -7.20 -0.63 -6.61
N LEU A 137 -8.50 -0.46 -6.83
CA LEU A 137 -9.39 -1.49 -7.38
C LEU A 137 -9.25 -1.66 -8.90
N GLY A 138 -8.47 -0.83 -9.59
CA GLY A 138 -8.31 -0.88 -11.03
C GLY A 138 -9.50 -0.33 -11.83
N ILE A 139 -10.37 0.49 -11.21
CA ILE A 139 -11.59 1.02 -11.83
C ILE A 139 -11.63 2.54 -11.88
N LYS A 140 -12.61 3.10 -12.58
CA LYS A 140 -12.89 4.54 -12.55
C LYS A 140 -13.57 4.93 -11.23
N PRO A 141 -13.35 6.15 -10.69
CA PRO A 141 -14.00 6.62 -9.47
C PRO A 141 -15.54 6.54 -9.50
N GLN A 142 -16.14 6.76 -10.67
CA GLN A 142 -17.59 6.64 -10.90
C GLN A 142 -18.09 5.21 -10.69
N SER A 143 -17.33 4.20 -11.13
CA SER A 143 -17.66 2.78 -10.95
C SER A 143 -17.69 2.41 -9.48
N LEU A 144 -16.71 2.88 -8.69
CA LEU A 144 -16.71 2.66 -7.25
C LEU A 144 -17.90 3.33 -6.55
N SER A 145 -18.28 4.52 -7.01
CA SER A 145 -19.46 5.23 -6.50
C SER A 145 -20.73 4.38 -6.64
N ARG A 146 -20.90 3.75 -7.81
CA ARG A 146 -22.04 2.87 -8.12
C ARG A 146 -22.02 1.58 -7.29
N ILE A 147 -20.86 0.96 -7.10
CA ILE A 147 -20.72 -0.23 -6.24
C ILE A 147 -21.14 0.12 -4.80
N ARG A 148 -20.70 1.28 -4.28
CA ARG A 148 -21.03 1.75 -2.93
C ARG A 148 -22.50 2.17 -2.74
N SER A 149 -23.22 2.53 -3.80
CA SER A 149 -24.67 2.79 -3.70
C SER A 149 -25.43 1.47 -3.64
N LEU A 150 -25.10 0.51 -4.52
CA LEU A 150 -25.74 -0.81 -4.56
C LEU A 150 -25.59 -1.59 -3.23
N GLY A 151 -24.41 -1.55 -2.61
CA GLY A 151 -24.18 -2.22 -1.33
C GLY A 151 -24.94 -1.61 -0.14
N ARG A 152 -25.31 -0.33 -0.20
CA ARG A 152 -26.10 0.33 0.87
C ARG A 152 -27.57 -0.07 0.84
N ASP A 153 -28.11 -0.37 -0.35
CA ASP A 153 -29.48 -0.85 -0.52
C ASP A 153 -29.69 -2.29 0.01
N ILE A 154 -28.61 -3.09 0.06
CA ILE A 154 -28.67 -4.48 0.57
C ILE A 154 -28.63 -4.50 2.11
N SER A 155 -27.92 -3.55 2.74
CA SER A 155 -27.86 -3.42 4.20
C SER A 155 -29.08 -2.76 4.84
N SER A 156 -30.01 -2.19 4.06
CA SER A 156 -31.29 -1.64 4.55
C SER A 156 -32.44 -2.65 4.58
N HIS A 157 -32.18 -3.91 4.19
CA HIS A 157 -33.16 -5.00 4.17
C HIS A 157 -32.79 -6.18 5.08
N LEU A 158 -31.81 -5.98 5.98
CA LEU A 158 -31.50 -6.84 7.13
C LEU A 158 -31.68 -6.03 8.41
#